data_AF-A0A6A6PS73-F1
#
_entry.id   AF-A0A6A6PS73-F1
#
_cell.length_a   1.000
_cell.length_b   1.000
_cell.length_c   1.000
_cell.angle_alpha   90.00
_cell.angle_beta   90.00
_cell.angle_gamma   90.00
#
_symmetry.space_group_name_H-M   'P 1'
#
loop_
_entity.id
_entity.type
_entity.pdbx_description
1 polymer ?
#
loop_
_entity_poly.entity_id
_entity_poly.type
_entity_poly.pdbx_seq_one_letter_code
_entity_poly.pdbx_strand_id
1 'polypeptide(L)' 'MISDDNLYTLAQSLGLAAMLLIVLYHFLEINAKDGAKTTPLSAERKADAVPGKAR' A
#
# COMPACT_ATOMS: atom_id res chain seq x y z
N MET A 1 21.36 5.90 -25.06
CA MET A 1 20.11 5.11 -24.99
C MET A 1 20.30 4.13 -23.86
N ILE A 2 19.40 4.08 -22.88
CA ILE A 2 19.46 3.07 -21.83
C ILE A 2 19.21 1.70 -22.48
N SER A 3 20.00 0.69 -22.13
CA SER A 3 19.81 -0.68 -22.66
C SER A 3 18.64 -1.35 -21.95
N ASP A 4 17.96 -2.27 -22.62
CA ASP A 4 16.80 -2.97 -22.07
C ASP A 4 17.12 -3.70 -20.75
N ASP A 5 18.34 -4.23 -20.63
CA ASP A 5 18.83 -4.88 -19.40
C ASP A 5 18.88 -3.91 -18.21
N ASN A 6 19.28 -2.66 -18.45
CA ASN A 6 19.33 -1.64 -17.42
C ASN A 6 17.92 -1.20 -17.01
N LEU A 7 16.99 -1.16 -17.96
CA LEU A 7 15.59 -0.82 -17.69
C LEU A 7 14.87 -1.93 -16.90
N TYR A 8 15.13 -3.19 -17.26
CA TYR A 8 14.63 -4.36 -16.52
C TYR A 8 15.16 -4.40 -15.09
N THR A 9 16.46 -4.19 -14.90
CA THR A 9 17.09 -4.17 -13.59
C THR A 9 16.54 -3.04 -12.72
N LEU A 10 16.35 -1.86 -13.29
CA LEU A 10 15.76 -0.72 -12.61
C LEU A 10 14.32 -1.02 -12.17
N ALA A 11 13.49 -1.53 -13.09
CA ALA A 11 12.10 -1.90 -12.80
C ALA A 11 12.00 -2.95 -11.68
N GLN A 12 12.88 -3.95 -11.67
CA GLN A 12 12.92 -4.97 -10.64
C GLN A 12 13.30 -4.38 -9.27
N SER A 13 14.33 -3.53 -9.21
CA SER A 13 14.74 -2.88 -7.95
C SER A 13 13.65 -1.96 -7.40
N LEU A 14 12.98 -1.23 -8.28
CA LEU A 14 11.92 -0.30 -7.91
C LEU A 14 10.65 -1.04 -7.49
N GLY A 15 10.32 -2.14 -8.15
CA GLY A 15 9.20 -3.00 -7.78
C GLY A 15 9.38 -3.62 -6.39
N LEU A 16 10.57 -4.15 -6.09
CA LEU A 16 10.88 -4.68 -4.75
C LEU A 16 10.86 -3.58 -3.69
N ALA A 17 11.43 -2.41 -3.98
CA ALA A 17 11.38 -1.27 -3.07
C ALA A 17 9.94 -0.80 -2.83
N ALA A 18 9.09 -0.75 -3.87
CA ALA A 18 7.69 -0.37 -3.76
C ALA A 18 6.90 -1.34 -2.88
N MET A 19 7.11 -2.65 -3.04
CA MET A 19 6.44 -3.66 -2.20
C MET A 19 6.81 -3.50 -0.72
N LEU A 20 8.09 -3.24 -0.42
CA LEU A 20 8.54 -2.98 0.95
C LEU A 20 7.94 -1.69 1.52
N LEU A 21 7.88 -0.61 0.72
CA LEU A 21 7.28 0.66 1.15
C LEU A 21 5.78 0.55 1.41
N ILE A 22 5.04 -0.24 0.62
CA ILE A 22 3.60 -0.48 0.82
C ILE A 22 3.35 -1.18 2.16
N VAL A 23 4.13 -2.22 2.47
CA VAL A 23 4.00 -2.95 3.75
C VAL A 23 4.39 -2.06 4.92
N LEU A 24 5.49 -1.31 4.80
CA LEU A 24 5.94 -0.37 5.83
C LEU A 24 4.88 0.70 6.10
N TYR A 25 4.29 1.27 5.05
CA TYR A 25 3.20 2.24 5.18
C TYR A 25 2.05 1.66 5.99
N HIS A 26 1.60 0.44 5.66
CA HIS A 26 0.50 -0.21 6.37
C HIS A 26 0.83 -0.51 7.84
N PHE A 27 2.08 -0.91 8.10
CA PHE A 27 2.57 -1.12 9.46
C PHE A 27 2.55 0.18 10.28
N LEU A 28 3.05 1.28 9.71
CA LEU A 28 3.06 2.58 10.40
C LEU A 28 1.65 3.13 10.61
N GLU A 29 0.76 2.98 9.63
CA GLU A 29 -0.63 3.43 9.69
C GLU A 29 -1.39 2.77 10.86
N ILE A 30 -1.22 1.46 11.05
CA ILE A 30 -1.90 0.72 12.11
C ILE A 30 -1.33 1.06 13.50
N ASN A 31 -0.03 1.28 13.60
CA ASN A 31 0.65 1.47 14.90
C ASN A 31 0.71 2.93 15.38
N ALA A 32 0.26 3.89 14.57
CA ALA A 32 0.18 5.29 14.97
C ALA A 32 -0.81 5.47 16.14
N LYS A 33 -0.30 5.94 17.29
CA LYS A 33 -1.07 6.10 18.54
C LYS A 33 -1.96 7.34 18.57
N ASP A 34 -1.66 8.33 17.75
CA ASP A 34 -2.58 9.42 17.46
C ASP A 34 -3.43 9.01 16.28
N GLY A 35 -4.75 9.04 16.45
CA GLY A 35 -5.75 8.63 15.46
C GLY A 35 -5.74 9.54 14.22
N ALA A 36 -4.65 9.54 13.47
CA ALA A 36 -4.47 10.19 12.19
C ALA A 36 -5.33 9.47 11.15
N LYS A 37 -6.63 9.74 11.27
CA LYS A 37 -7.57 10.01 10.20
C LYS A 37 -7.34 9.17 8.96
N THR A 38 -8.09 8.07 8.90
CA THR A 38 -8.74 7.55 7.69
C THR A 38 -8.09 8.07 6.41
N THR A 39 -6.99 7.45 6.04
CA THR A 39 -6.52 7.55 4.67
C THR A 39 -7.66 7.01 3.78
N PRO A 40 -7.91 7.57 2.59
CA PRO A 40 -9.05 7.16 1.74
C PRO A 40 -9.08 5.64 1.54
N LEU A 41 -7.89 5.03 1.37
CA LEU A 41 -7.71 3.59 1.21
C LEU A 41 -8.20 2.76 2.41
N SER A 42 -7.94 3.24 3.64
CA SER A 42 -8.40 2.58 4.86
C SER A 42 -9.91 2.76 5.06
N ALA A 43 -10.49 3.90 4.70
CA ALA A 43 -11.95 4.11 4.77
C ALA A 43 -12.71 3.24 3.76
N GLU A 44 -12.22 3.15 2.52
CA GLU A 44 -12.78 2.29 1.46
C GLU A 44 -12.70 0.80 1.84
N ARG A 45 -11.55 0.33 2.35
CA ARG A 45 -11.40 -1.06 2.80
C ARG A 45 -12.26 -1.40 4.03
N LYS A 46 -12.53 -0.42 4.92
CA LYS A 46 -13.47 -0.59 6.04
C LYS A 46 -14.90 -0.72 5.55
N ALA A 47 -15.28 0.00 4.48
CA ALA A 47 -16.60 -0.08 3.87
C ALA A 47 -16.84 -1.43 3.17
N ASP A 48 -15.84 -1.94 2.44
CA ASP A 48 -15.90 -3.25 1.77
C ASP A 48 -15.92 -4.44 2.74
N ALA A 49 -15.37 -4.27 3.94
CA ALA A 49 -15.33 -5.31 4.98
C ALA A 49 -16.60 -5.40 5.83
N VAL A 50 -17.59 -4.53 5.65
CA VAL A 50 -18.90 -4.65 6.33
C VAL A 50 -19.80 -5.57 5.49
N PRO A 51 -20.10 -6.81 5.92
CA PRO A 51 -21.08 -7.62 5.24
C PRO A 51 -22.42 -6.89 5.31
N GLY A 52 -22.99 -6.59 4.14
CA GLY A 52 -24.28 -5.92 4.02
C GLY A 52 -25.29 -6.62 4.93
N LYS A 53 -25.89 -5.83 5.84
CA LYS A 53 -26.86 -6.26 6.84
C LYS A 53 -27.89 -7.18 6.14
N ALA A 54 -27.81 -8.48 6.42
CA ALA A 54 -28.83 -9.43 5.98
C ALA A 54 -30.16 -8.92 6.52
N ARG A 55 -31.08 -8.63 5.60
CA ARG A 55 -32.44 -8.20 5.91
C ARG A 55 -33.19 -9.27 6.69
#